data_AF-A0A5N6VR51-F1
#
_entry.id   AF-A0A5N6VR51-F1
#
_cell.length_a   1.000
_cell.length_b   1.000
_cell.length_c   1.000
_cell.angle_alpha   90.00
_cell.angle_beta   90.00
_cell.angle_gamma   90.00
#
_symmetry.space_group_name_H-M   'P 1'
#
loop_
_entity.id
_entity.type
_entity.pdbx_description
1 polymer ?
#
loop_
_entity_poly.entity_id
_entity_poly.type
_entity_poly.pdbx_seq_one_letter_code
_entity_poly.pdbx_strand_id
1 'polypeptide(L)'
;MQKHLDIKRVIHSGIRQTHLEWNSDCTAIERYFDTEIKPRVDMLRRKSCTNRLFVQFHEYRENKEIYKPQTGPGKYTVLIVVNPGPGFPLLCDGTQGSDGNRSFTLRDITQIPDEKGAVVIFEASIARKEPVVKGNGGSCILLAYQE
;
A
#
# COMPACT_ATOMS: atom_id res chain seq x y z
N MET A 1 16.50 -17.26 7.15
CA MET A 1 15.99 -17.69 5.82
C MET A 1 15.26 -16.51 5.21
N GLN A 2 15.80 -15.89 4.15
CA GLN A 2 15.20 -14.71 3.51
C GLN A 2 15.67 -14.53 2.05
N LYS A 3 16.16 -15.61 1.42
CA LYS A 3 16.80 -15.56 0.08
C LYS A 3 15.79 -15.58 -1.09
N HIS A 4 14.48 -15.68 -0.84
CA HIS A 4 13.48 -15.89 -1.90
C HIS A 4 12.68 -14.64 -2.30
N LEU A 5 12.94 -13.50 -1.66
CA LEU A 5 12.36 -12.21 -2.04
C LEU A 5 13.26 -11.41 -3.00
N ASP A 6 14.29 -12.04 -3.56
CA ASP A 6 15.23 -11.40 -4.49
C ASP A 6 14.54 -11.06 -5.82
N ILE A 7 14.43 -9.77 -6.08
CA ILE A 7 13.67 -9.23 -7.20
C ILE A 7 14.51 -9.31 -8.47
N LYS A 8 13.98 -10.01 -9.49
CA LYS A 8 14.63 -10.10 -10.82
C LYS A 8 14.48 -8.77 -11.57
N ARG A 9 15.55 -8.41 -12.31
CA ARG A 9 15.79 -7.14 -13.04
C ARG A 9 14.53 -6.44 -13.61
N VAL A 10 14.46 -5.14 -13.36
CA VAL A 10 13.40 -4.22 -13.81
C VAL A 10 13.85 -3.45 -15.06
N ILE A 11 12.98 -3.32 -16.07
CA ILE A 11 13.23 -2.53 -17.29
C ILE A 11 12.44 -1.20 -17.20
N HIS A 12 13.13 -0.06 -17.31
CA HIS A 12 12.59 1.31 -17.38
C HIS A 12 11.93 1.58 -18.77
N SER A 13 11.00 2.50 -18.99
CA SER A 13 10.44 3.62 -18.21
C SER A 13 8.95 3.79 -18.52
N GLY A 14 8.10 3.87 -17.50
CA GLY A 14 6.66 4.14 -17.64
C GLY A 14 5.78 3.40 -16.62
N ILE A 15 6.30 2.31 -16.05
CA ILE A 15 5.60 1.49 -15.04
C ILE A 15 6.14 1.85 -13.65
N ARG A 16 5.33 2.53 -12.84
CA ARG A 16 5.67 2.97 -11.46
C ARG A 16 5.97 1.80 -10.52
N GLN A 17 5.27 0.68 -10.73
CA GLN A 17 5.34 -0.45 -9.82
C GLN A 17 5.24 -1.77 -10.59
N THR A 18 5.98 -2.77 -10.16
CA THR A 18 5.87 -4.13 -10.70
C THR A 18 5.14 -5.02 -9.70
N HIS A 19 4.17 -5.77 -10.20
CA HIS A 19 3.55 -6.85 -9.45
C HIS A 19 4.50 -8.05 -9.47
N LEU A 20 4.97 -8.41 -8.30
CA LEU A 20 5.87 -9.52 -8.08
C LEU A 20 5.05 -10.80 -7.87
N GLU A 21 5.70 -11.94 -8.13
CA GLU A 21 5.10 -13.24 -7.87
C GLU A 21 4.84 -13.41 -6.37
N TRP A 22 3.62 -13.81 -6.03
CA TRP A 22 3.26 -14.15 -4.67
C TRP A 22 3.89 -15.48 -4.28
N ASN A 23 4.68 -15.50 -3.19
CA ASN A 23 5.42 -16.68 -2.75
C ASN A 23 5.06 -17.10 -1.31
N SER A 24 5.76 -18.12 -0.81
CA SER A 24 5.57 -18.65 0.56
C SER A 24 5.86 -17.61 1.65
N ASP A 25 6.84 -16.73 1.43
CA ASP A 25 7.19 -15.66 2.38
C ASP A 25 6.05 -14.64 2.49
N CYS A 26 5.44 -14.26 1.34
CA CYS A 26 4.27 -13.39 1.32
C CYS A 26 3.09 -14.02 2.10
N THR A 27 2.89 -15.32 1.91
CA THR A 27 1.85 -16.09 2.60
C THR A 27 2.09 -16.14 4.11
N ALA A 28 3.34 -16.31 4.54
CA ALA A 28 3.69 -16.30 5.96
C ALA A 28 3.46 -14.93 6.61
N ILE A 29 3.80 -13.84 5.91
CA ILE A 29 3.57 -12.47 6.39
C ILE A 29 2.07 -12.17 6.48
N GLU A 30 1.30 -12.49 5.44
CA GLU A 30 -0.17 -12.36 5.45
C GLU A 30 -0.78 -13.11 6.62
N ARG A 31 -0.38 -14.38 6.82
CA ARG A 31 -0.88 -15.21 7.92
C ARG A 31 -0.57 -14.61 9.29
N TYR A 32 0.66 -14.15 9.51
CA TYR A 32 1.05 -13.51 10.76
C TYR A 32 0.22 -12.24 11.01
N PHE A 33 0.01 -11.41 9.99
CA PHE A 33 -0.85 -10.23 10.11
C PHE A 33 -2.27 -10.63 10.49
N ASP A 34 -2.86 -11.62 9.80
CA ASP A 34 -4.23 -12.07 10.03
C ASP A 34 -4.46 -12.70 11.41
N THR A 35 -3.46 -13.38 11.98
CA THR A 35 -3.60 -14.04 13.30
C THR A 35 -3.18 -13.15 14.47
N GLU A 36 -2.13 -12.34 14.33
CA GLU A 36 -1.55 -11.62 15.47
C GLU A 36 -1.97 -10.15 15.53
N ILE A 37 -2.13 -9.49 14.37
CA ILE A 37 -2.30 -8.04 14.29
C ILE A 37 -3.77 -7.70 14.03
N LYS A 38 -4.36 -8.22 12.96
CA LYS A 38 -5.74 -7.94 12.53
C LYS A 38 -6.78 -8.10 13.64
N PRO A 39 -6.73 -9.11 14.53
CA PRO A 39 -7.75 -9.24 15.59
C PRO A 39 -7.78 -8.06 16.57
N ARG A 40 -6.69 -7.29 16.68
CA ARG A 40 -6.55 -6.10 17.53
C ARG A 40 -6.95 -4.81 16.84
N VAL A 41 -7.29 -4.87 15.55
CA VAL A 41 -7.70 -3.71 14.74
C VAL A 41 -9.20 -3.78 14.50
N ASP A 42 -9.98 -3.03 15.28
CA ASP A 42 -11.45 -3.12 15.31
C ASP A 42 -12.09 -3.00 13.91
N MET A 43 -11.59 -2.07 13.09
CA MET A 43 -12.10 -1.83 11.72
C MET A 43 -11.84 -2.98 10.73
N LEU A 44 -10.87 -3.86 11.01
CA LEU A 44 -10.52 -5.02 10.16
C LEU A 44 -10.93 -6.36 10.75
N ARG A 45 -11.15 -6.46 12.06
CA ARG A 45 -11.32 -7.72 12.80
C ARG A 45 -12.30 -8.70 12.16
N ARG A 46 -13.40 -8.20 11.59
CA ARG A 46 -14.46 -9.02 10.96
C ARG A 46 -14.42 -9.05 9.43
N LYS A 47 -13.46 -8.35 8.81
CA LYS A 47 -13.35 -8.23 7.35
C LYS A 47 -12.49 -9.34 6.77
N SER A 48 -12.75 -9.71 5.53
CA SER A 48 -12.00 -10.74 4.82
C SER A 48 -11.03 -10.10 3.83
N CYS A 49 -9.85 -10.72 3.65
CA CYS A 49 -8.91 -10.33 2.60
C CYS A 49 -9.49 -10.80 1.25
N THR A 50 -9.70 -9.87 0.32
CA THR A 50 -10.31 -10.16 -0.99
C THR A 50 -9.36 -9.96 -2.16
N ASN A 51 -8.23 -9.31 -1.91
CA ASN A 51 -7.16 -9.22 -2.90
C ASN A 51 -5.81 -9.08 -2.20
N ARG A 52 -4.77 -9.66 -2.80
CA ARG A 52 -3.40 -9.63 -2.31
C ARG A 52 -2.45 -9.32 -3.46
N LEU A 53 -1.54 -8.39 -3.22
CA LEU A 53 -0.52 -8.01 -4.19
C LEU A 53 0.82 -7.92 -3.47
N PHE A 54 1.87 -8.44 -4.10
CA PHE A 54 3.24 -8.11 -3.73
C PHE A 54 3.81 -7.16 -4.78
N VAL A 55 4.28 -5.99 -4.36
CA VAL A 55 4.60 -4.88 -5.26
C VAL A 55 5.98 -4.33 -4.93
N GLN A 56 6.76 -4.04 -5.97
CA GLN A 56 7.95 -3.18 -5.87
C GLN A 56 7.69 -1.86 -6.58
N PHE A 57 8.04 -0.76 -5.92
CA PHE A 57 8.03 0.58 -6.51
C PHE A 57 9.36 0.88 -7.19
N HIS A 58 9.30 1.68 -8.25
CA HIS A 58 10.44 2.09 -9.06
C HIS A 58 10.58 3.60 -9.11
N GLU A 59 11.68 4.05 -9.72
CA GLU A 59 11.88 5.43 -10.10
C GLU A 59 10.69 5.95 -10.91
N TYR A 60 10.15 7.07 -10.45
CA TYR A 60 9.02 7.74 -11.06
C TYR A 60 9.27 9.24 -10.99
N ARG A 61 9.44 9.85 -12.17
CA ARG A 61 9.98 11.21 -12.33
C ARG A 61 8.92 12.30 -12.36
N GLU A 62 7.66 11.92 -12.54
CA GLU A 62 6.55 12.86 -12.61
C GLU A 62 5.83 12.92 -11.27
N ASN A 63 5.56 14.14 -10.81
CA ASN A 63 4.67 14.33 -9.68
C ASN A 63 3.25 14.27 -10.23
N LYS A 64 2.49 13.22 -9.89
CA LYS A 64 1.07 13.24 -10.22
C LYS A 64 0.31 14.11 -9.23
N GLU A 65 -0.73 14.74 -9.75
CA GLU A 65 -1.75 15.35 -8.91
C GLU A 65 -2.33 14.32 -7.94
N ILE A 66 -2.90 14.83 -6.85
CA ILE A 66 -3.59 14.01 -5.87
C ILE A 66 -4.72 13.27 -6.59
N TYR A 67 -4.67 11.94 -6.60
CA TYR A 67 -5.75 11.13 -7.16
C TYR A 67 -6.59 10.56 -6.03
N LYS A 68 -7.90 10.46 -6.26
CA LYS A 68 -8.84 9.88 -5.31
C LYS A 68 -9.44 8.59 -5.89
N PRO A 69 -9.19 7.41 -5.28
CA PRO A 69 -9.84 6.17 -5.68
C PRO A 69 -11.37 6.28 -5.59
N GLN A 70 -12.07 5.82 -6.62
CA GLN A 70 -13.53 5.68 -6.61
C GLN A 70 -13.89 4.35 -5.93
N THR A 71 -13.92 4.35 -4.60
CA THR A 71 -14.19 3.15 -3.82
C THR A 71 -15.16 3.49 -2.70
N GLY A 72 -16.19 2.65 -2.53
CA GLY A 72 -17.19 2.83 -1.48
C GLY A 72 -16.61 2.70 -0.07
N PRO A 73 -17.32 3.22 0.95
CA PRO A 73 -16.88 3.17 2.33
C PRO A 73 -16.77 1.73 2.86
N GLY A 74 -16.08 1.57 3.99
CA GLY A 74 -15.95 0.28 4.66
C GLY A 74 -14.94 -0.68 4.01
N LYS A 75 -14.21 -0.24 2.99
CA LYS A 75 -13.10 -0.97 2.37
C LYS A 75 -11.77 -0.40 2.82
N TYR A 76 -10.84 -1.29 3.14
CA TYR A 76 -9.55 -0.93 3.71
C TYR A 76 -8.41 -1.55 2.91
N THR A 77 -7.28 -0.86 2.86
CA THR A 77 -6.02 -1.39 2.36
C THR A 77 -5.05 -1.48 3.53
N VAL A 78 -4.41 -2.64 3.65
CA VAL A 78 -3.27 -2.86 4.54
C VAL A 78 -2.02 -2.89 3.68
N LEU A 79 -1.05 -2.04 4.01
CA LEU A 79 0.28 -2.03 3.42
C LEU A 79 1.27 -2.54 4.46
N ILE A 80 1.98 -3.61 4.13
CA ILE A 80 3.04 -4.19 4.96
C ILE A 80 4.37 -4.01 4.24
N VAL A 81 5.29 -3.24 4.82
CA VAL A 81 6.59 -2.95 4.23
C VAL A 81 7.47 -4.20 4.29
N VAL A 82 7.87 -4.71 3.12
CA VAL A 82 8.77 -5.88 3.01
C VAL A 82 10.22 -5.43 2.93
N ASN A 83 10.50 -4.47 2.05
CA ASN A 83 11.78 -3.78 1.98
C ASN A 83 11.54 -2.27 2.03
N PRO A 84 12.15 -1.56 2.99
CA PRO A 84 12.09 -0.11 3.03
C PRO A 84 12.73 0.49 1.78
N GLY A 85 12.27 1.66 1.39
CA GLY A 85 12.73 2.42 0.24
C GLY A 85 11.69 3.44 -0.21
N PRO A 86 12.08 4.35 -1.12
CA PRO A 86 11.19 5.38 -1.63
C PRO A 86 10.09 4.79 -2.53
N GLY A 87 9.02 5.57 -2.78
CA GLY A 87 8.02 5.23 -3.82
C GLY A 87 6.66 4.79 -3.28
N PHE A 88 6.58 4.49 -1.99
CA PHE A 88 5.30 4.30 -1.30
C PHE A 88 4.38 5.52 -1.50
N PRO A 89 3.07 5.31 -1.67
CA PRO A 89 2.14 6.41 -1.84
C PRO A 89 2.08 7.28 -0.58
N LEU A 90 1.98 8.60 -0.78
CA LEU A 90 1.67 9.54 0.29
C LEU A 90 0.16 9.53 0.51
N LEU A 91 -0.26 9.42 1.77
CA LEU A 91 -1.67 9.35 2.15
C LEU A 91 -2.17 10.76 2.45
N CYS A 92 -3.22 11.20 1.75
CA CYS A 92 -3.83 12.50 1.97
C CYS A 92 -4.91 12.39 3.05
N ASP A 93 -4.57 12.70 4.29
CA ASP A 93 -5.51 12.60 5.41
C ASP A 93 -6.60 13.66 5.38
N GLY A 94 -7.76 13.32 5.92
CA GLY A 94 -8.98 14.14 5.82
C GLY A 94 -9.78 13.91 4.54
N THR A 95 -9.31 13.01 3.66
CA THR A 95 -9.96 12.69 2.39
C THR A 95 -10.73 11.36 2.42
N GLN A 96 -10.83 10.71 3.57
CA GLN A 96 -11.60 9.47 3.74
C GLN A 96 -13.11 9.69 3.53
N GLY A 97 -13.84 8.67 3.08
CA GLY A 97 -15.31 8.62 3.13
C GLY A 97 -16.11 9.53 2.17
N SER A 98 -15.47 10.21 1.19
CA SER A 98 -16.22 11.02 0.21
C SER A 98 -16.44 10.26 -1.11
N ASP A 99 -17.71 10.08 -1.50
CA ASP A 99 -18.06 9.66 -2.85
C ASP A 99 -17.55 10.70 -3.88
N GLY A 100 -17.14 10.22 -5.05
CA GLY A 100 -16.56 11.04 -6.12
C GLY A 100 -17.38 12.30 -6.41
N ASN A 101 -16.66 13.42 -6.64
CA ASN A 101 -17.14 14.79 -6.92
C ASN A 101 -17.42 15.75 -5.76
N ARG A 102 -17.23 15.38 -4.48
CA ARG A 102 -17.22 16.40 -3.41
C ARG A 102 -15.80 16.92 -3.17
N SER A 103 -15.68 18.25 -3.08
CA SER A 103 -14.46 18.92 -2.59
C SER A 103 -14.06 18.27 -1.26
N PHE A 104 -12.86 17.69 -1.22
CA PHE A 104 -12.30 17.11 0.00
C PHE A 104 -11.37 18.13 0.64
N THR A 105 -11.35 18.15 1.97
CA THR A 105 -10.42 18.99 2.71
C THR A 105 -9.19 18.15 3.05
N LEU A 106 -8.10 18.43 2.33
CA LEU A 106 -6.78 17.90 2.70
C LEU A 106 -6.40 18.48 4.07
N ARG A 107 -6.21 17.62 5.06
CA ARG A 107 -5.74 18.03 6.40
C ARG A 107 -4.24 17.88 6.53
N ASP A 108 -3.72 16.74 6.11
CA ASP A 108 -2.30 16.42 6.21
C ASP A 108 -1.88 15.43 5.11
N ILE A 109 -0.58 15.24 4.95
CA ILE A 109 0.02 14.24 4.08
C ILE A 109 0.90 13.31 4.93
N THR A 110 0.39 12.10 5.17
CA THR A 110 1.11 11.08 5.91
C THR A 110 2.01 10.25 5.00
N GLN A 111 3.26 10.08 5.42
CA GLN A 111 4.22 9.19 4.77
C GLN A 111 4.10 7.77 5.33
N ILE A 112 4.27 6.77 4.48
CA ILE A 112 4.42 5.38 4.94
C ILE A 112 5.79 5.28 5.65
N PRO A 113 5.85 4.70 6.87
CA PRO A 113 7.11 4.53 7.58
C PRO A 113 8.12 3.72 6.76
N ASP A 114 9.34 4.23 6.68
CA ASP A 114 10.43 3.58 5.95
C ASP A 114 11.12 2.51 6.80
N GLU A 115 10.32 1.56 7.31
CA GLU A 115 10.76 0.53 8.25
C GLU A 115 10.25 -0.84 7.83
N LYS A 116 11.15 -1.83 7.80
CA LYS A 116 10.79 -3.21 7.47
C LYS A 116 9.80 -3.78 8.49
N GLY A 117 8.68 -4.31 7.99
CA GLY A 117 7.61 -4.86 8.82
C GLY A 117 6.62 -3.81 9.31
N ALA A 118 6.81 -2.52 9.00
CA ALA A 118 5.81 -1.50 9.28
C ALA A 118 4.48 -1.85 8.61
N VAL A 119 3.39 -1.66 9.35
CA VAL A 119 2.02 -1.94 8.91
C VAL A 119 1.25 -0.63 8.91
N VAL A 120 0.70 -0.26 7.76
CA VAL A 120 -0.16 0.91 7.60
C VAL A 120 -1.52 0.46 7.13
N ILE A 121 -2.57 0.93 7.80
CA ILE A 121 -3.96 0.57 7.54
C ILE A 121 -4.70 1.86 7.21
N PHE A 122 -5.34 1.91 6.05
CA PHE A 122 -6.06 3.09 5.60
C PHE A 122 -7.31 2.71 4.80
N GLU A 123 -8.30 3.60 4.78
CA GLU A 123 -9.48 3.43 3.94
C GLU A 123 -9.07 3.42 2.46
N ALA A 124 -9.64 2.49 1.69
CA ALA A 124 -9.33 2.34 0.27
C ALA A 124 -9.68 3.61 -0.54
N SER A 125 -10.65 4.41 -0.05
CA SER A 125 -11.13 5.67 -0.62
C SER A 125 -10.21 6.88 -0.37
N ILE A 126 -9.18 6.73 0.48
CA ILE A 126 -8.25 7.83 0.78
C ILE A 126 -7.56 8.29 -0.50
N ALA A 127 -7.51 9.62 -0.68
CA ALA A 127 -6.74 10.21 -1.76
C ALA A 127 -5.25 9.98 -1.52
N ARG A 128 -4.51 9.87 -2.62
CA ARG A 128 -3.10 9.51 -2.59
C ARG A 128 -2.33 10.44 -3.49
N LYS A 129 -1.13 10.79 -3.06
CA LYS A 129 -0.15 11.48 -3.87
C LYS A 129 1.03 10.56 -4.14
N GLU A 130 1.47 10.61 -5.37
CA GLU A 130 2.59 9.83 -5.87
C GLU A 130 3.89 10.61 -5.66
N PRO A 131 4.82 10.17 -4.78
CA PRO A 131 6.09 10.87 -4.63
C PRO A 131 6.96 10.73 -5.89
N VAL A 132 7.80 11.74 -6.11
CA VAL A 132 8.89 11.71 -7.08
C VAL A 132 10.05 10.91 -6.48
N VAL A 133 10.53 9.90 -7.19
CA VAL A 133 11.56 8.98 -6.71
C VAL A 133 12.65 8.81 -7.76
N LYS A 134 13.90 8.75 -7.31
CA LYS A 134 15.06 8.37 -8.12
C LYS A 134 15.66 7.08 -7.58
N GLY A 135 16.00 6.13 -8.44
CA GLY A 135 16.56 4.83 -8.05
C GLY A 135 15.53 3.76 -7.70
N ASN A 136 15.99 2.69 -7.03
CA ASN A 136 15.16 1.55 -6.65
C ASN A 136 14.25 1.93 -5.48
N GLY A 137 12.95 1.69 -5.63
CA GLY A 137 11.99 1.92 -4.57
C GLY A 137 11.83 0.74 -3.60
N GLY A 138 11.04 0.98 -2.57
CA GLY A 138 10.65 -0.03 -1.58
C GLY A 138 9.73 -1.10 -2.17
N SER A 139 9.56 -2.20 -1.44
CA SER A 139 8.57 -3.23 -1.77
C SER A 139 7.64 -3.49 -0.58
N CYS A 140 6.38 -3.80 -0.89
CA CYS A 140 5.36 -4.04 0.11
C CYS A 140 4.34 -5.09 -0.35
N ILE A 141 3.68 -5.68 0.63
CA ILE A 141 2.44 -6.43 0.44
C ILE A 141 1.27 -5.47 0.61
N LEU A 142 0.32 -5.51 -0.33
CA LEU A 142 -0.95 -4.81 -0.26
C LEU A 142 -2.08 -5.83 -0.12
N LEU A 143 -2.87 -5.71 0.94
CA LEU A 143 -4.03 -6.56 1.21
C LEU A 143 -5.30 -5.69 1.19
N ALA A 144 -6.29 -6.08 0.40
CA ALA A 144 -7.59 -5.41 0.35
C ALA A 144 -8.58 -6.12 1.26
N TYR A 145 -9.16 -5.40 2.21
CA TYR A 145 -10.18 -5.92 3.12
C TYR A 145 -11.53 -5.28 2.88
N GLN A 146 -12.57 -6.10 2.79
CA GLN A 146 -13.96 -5.67 2.69
C GLN A 146 -14.87 -6.61 3.51
N GLU A 147 -16.15 -6.23 3.63
CA GLU A 147 -17.19 -7.04 4.29
C GLU A 147 -17.42 -8.37 3.56
#